data_AF-A6II37-F1
#
_entry.id   AF-A6II37-F1
#
_cell.length_a   1.000
_cell.length_b   1.000
_cell.length_c   1.000
_cell.angle_alpha   90.00
_cell.angle_beta   90.00
_cell.angle_gamma   90.00
#
_symmetry.space_group_name_H-M   'P 1'
#
loop_
_entity.id
_entity.type
_entity.pdbx_description
1 polymer ?
#
loop_
_entity_poly.entity_id
_entity_poly.type
_entity_poly.pdbx_seq_one_letter_code
_entity_poly.pdbx_strand_id
1 'polypeptide(L)'
;MANTSTCQALGFILGPVFQTCFALIGEKGVAWDIIKLQINMYTAPVLLASFLGILNIILILFILREHRVDDLGRQCKSVNVPEENADELQIPEGSIDQVAVVATNIVFFVVLFIFAVYETILTPLTMDMYAWTQEQAVLYNGIILVAFGVEAVLVFMGVKLLSKKIGERAILLGGFVVVWVGFFILLPWGNQFPKIQWEDLHNSSTPNTTFGEIIIDLWNSPREDHSEQPTGCPIEQAWCLYTPVIHLAQFLTAAVLVGIGYPACSVMSYTLYSKVLGPKPQ
;
A
#
# COMPACT_ATOMS: atom_id res chain seq x y z
N MET A 1 6.49 -12.66 18.70
CA MET A 1 5.61 -12.60 17.51
C MET A 1 4.44 -11.62 17.64
N ALA A 2 3.65 -11.61 18.72
CA ALA A 2 2.52 -10.66 18.80
C ALA A 2 2.93 -9.18 18.73
N ASN A 3 3.98 -8.78 19.46
CA ASN A 3 4.45 -7.39 19.47
C ASN A 3 5.05 -6.94 18.11
N THR A 4 5.69 -7.84 17.37
CA THR A 4 6.26 -7.54 16.05
C THR A 4 5.17 -7.31 15.01
N SER A 5 4.10 -8.12 15.03
CA SER A 5 2.94 -7.93 14.16
C SER A 5 2.18 -6.63 14.47
N THR A 6 2.12 -6.20 15.74
CA THR A 6 1.52 -4.92 16.12
C THR A 6 2.30 -3.73 15.55
N CYS A 7 3.64 -3.76 15.58
CA CYS A 7 4.47 -2.71 14.97
C CYS A 7 4.31 -2.67 13.44
N GLN A 8 4.20 -3.83 12.79
CA GLN A 8 3.94 -3.89 11.35
C GLN A 8 2.58 -3.29 10.99
N ALA A 9 1.53 -3.59 11.77
CA ALA A 9 0.21 -3.00 11.60
C ALA A 9 0.21 -1.48 11.83
N LEU A 10 0.99 -0.99 12.80
CA LEU A 10 1.18 0.46 13.00
C LEU A 10 1.81 1.13 11.78
N GLY A 11 2.84 0.53 11.17
CA GLY A 11 3.45 1.06 9.95
C GLY A 11 2.44 1.18 8.81
N PHE A 12 1.57 0.18 8.66
CA PHE A 12 0.50 0.16 7.66
C PHE A 12 -0.54 1.28 7.84
N ILE A 13 -0.84 1.65 9.09
CA ILE A 13 -1.76 2.76 9.41
C ILE A 13 -1.05 4.12 9.27
N LEU A 14 0.18 4.22 9.76
CA LEU A 14 0.93 5.47 9.79
C LEU A 14 1.32 5.95 8.39
N GLY A 15 1.57 5.05 7.44
CA GLY A 15 1.87 5.40 6.05
C GLY A 15 0.82 6.33 5.43
N PRO A 16 -0.45 5.87 5.31
CA PRO A 16 -1.55 6.69 4.81
C PRO A 16 -1.82 7.96 5.63
N VAL A 17 -1.62 7.93 6.94
CA VAL A 17 -1.71 9.14 7.79
C VAL A 17 -0.70 10.18 7.34
N PHE A 18 0.58 9.81 7.24
CA PHE A 18 1.62 10.74 6.78
C PHE A 18 1.38 11.19 5.34
N GLN A 19 0.96 10.29 4.44
CA GLN A 19 0.58 10.65 3.07
C GLN A 19 -0.52 11.71 3.05
N THR A 20 -1.57 11.53 3.86
CA THR A 20 -2.68 12.50 3.97
C THR A 20 -2.19 13.84 4.53
N CYS A 21 -1.33 13.82 5.54
CA CYS A 21 -0.73 15.05 6.08
C CYS A 21 0.12 15.78 5.04
N PHE A 22 0.89 15.06 4.22
CA PHE A 22 1.71 15.65 3.16
C PHE A 22 0.89 16.15 1.96
N ALA A 23 -0.28 15.59 1.72
CA ALA A 23 -1.22 16.10 0.71
C ALA A 23 -1.64 17.55 1.01
N LEU A 24 -1.70 17.96 2.29
CA LEU A 24 -2.03 19.32 2.70
C LEU A 24 -0.97 20.37 2.27
N ILE A 25 0.23 19.94 1.89
CA ILE A 25 1.29 20.82 1.38
C ILE A 25 0.98 21.26 -0.08
N GLY A 26 0.20 20.47 -0.82
CA GLY A 26 -0.15 20.72 -2.21
C GLY A 26 0.97 20.39 -3.22
N GLU A 27 0.65 20.55 -4.51
CA GLU A 27 1.55 20.27 -5.64
C GLU A 27 2.69 21.30 -5.74
N LYS A 28 2.36 22.58 -5.54
CA LYS A 28 3.33 23.68 -5.61
C LYS A 28 4.31 23.65 -4.44
N GLY A 29 3.83 23.28 -3.25
CA GLY A 29 4.66 23.13 -2.06
C GLY A 29 5.49 24.37 -1.70
N VAL A 30 6.59 24.16 -0.96
CA VAL A 30 7.53 25.20 -0.54
C VAL A 30 8.87 25.01 -1.27
N ALA A 31 9.26 26.00 -2.07
CA ALA A 31 10.56 26.01 -2.73
C ALA A 31 11.63 26.62 -1.81
N TRP A 32 12.72 25.89 -1.60
CA TRP A 32 13.95 26.40 -0.99
C TRP A 32 14.98 26.73 -2.07
N ASP A 33 15.04 28.01 -2.44
CA ASP A 33 15.91 28.53 -3.50
C ASP A 33 17.41 28.29 -3.26
N ILE A 34 17.83 28.18 -1.99
CA ILE A 34 19.23 27.96 -1.61
C ILE A 34 19.73 26.57 -2.06
N ILE A 35 18.84 25.57 -2.04
CA ILE A 35 19.18 24.16 -2.29
C ILE A 35 18.54 23.68 -3.62
N LYS A 36 17.78 24.54 -4.31
CA LYS A 36 16.93 24.18 -5.46
C LYS A 36 16.03 22.97 -5.14
N LEU A 37 15.58 22.87 -3.88
CA LEU A 37 14.74 21.77 -3.42
C LEU A 37 13.30 22.27 -3.27
N GLN A 38 12.36 21.58 -3.93
CA GLN A 38 10.94 21.85 -3.81
C GLN A 38 10.29 20.78 -2.92
N ILE A 39 9.85 21.20 -1.73
CA ILE A 39 9.14 20.34 -0.78
C ILE A 39 7.65 20.43 -1.10
N ASN A 40 7.17 19.47 -1.88
CA ASN A 40 5.76 19.29 -2.21
C ASN A 40 5.24 17.94 -1.68
N MET A 41 3.98 17.63 -1.97
CA MET A 41 3.36 16.37 -1.53
C MET A 41 4.09 15.10 -2.01
N TYR A 42 4.89 15.19 -3.07
CA TYR A 42 5.61 14.05 -3.66
C TYR A 42 7.01 13.88 -3.06
N THR A 43 7.71 14.99 -2.80
CA THR A 43 9.07 14.97 -2.23
C THR A 43 9.05 14.74 -0.72
N ALA A 44 8.06 15.27 0.01
CA ALA A 44 8.00 15.18 1.47
C ALA A 44 7.93 13.73 2.01
N PRO A 45 7.11 12.81 1.45
CA PRO A 45 7.11 11.40 1.84
C PRO A 45 8.47 10.74 1.67
N VAL A 46 9.18 11.04 0.56
CA VAL A 46 10.50 10.48 0.26
C VAL A 46 11.54 10.94 1.28
N LEU A 47 11.53 12.22 1.65
CA LEU A 47 12.43 12.77 2.67
C LEU A 47 12.17 12.14 4.04
N LEU A 48 10.91 11.96 4.44
CA LEU A 48 10.56 11.27 5.68
C LEU A 48 11.04 9.82 5.66
N ALA A 49 10.81 9.10 4.56
CA ALA A 49 11.23 7.71 4.42
C ALA A 49 12.75 7.57 4.48
N SER A 50 13.49 8.48 3.82
CA SER A 50 14.95 8.53 3.87
C SER A 50 15.45 8.78 5.30
N PHE A 51 14.85 9.74 6.01
CA PHE A 51 15.18 10.03 7.40
C PHE A 51 14.95 8.82 8.31
N LEU A 52 13.78 8.17 8.21
CA LEU A 52 13.48 6.95 8.98
C LEU A 52 14.41 5.79 8.64
N GLY A 53 14.81 5.66 7.36
CA GLY A 53 15.79 4.67 6.92
C GLY A 53 17.17 4.88 7.54
N ILE A 54 17.67 6.12 7.55
CA ILE A 54 18.94 6.47 8.21
C ILE A 54 18.86 6.21 9.72
N LEU A 55 17.75 6.60 10.35
CA LEU A 55 17.53 6.33 11.77
C LEU A 55 17.56 4.82 12.06
N ASN A 56 16.94 3.99 11.22
CA ASN A 56 16.97 2.54 11.34
C ASN A 56 18.39 1.98 11.22
N ILE A 57 19.19 2.47 10.26
CA ILE A 57 20.62 2.08 10.13
C ILE A 57 21.39 2.43 11.41
N ILE A 58 21.20 3.63 11.97
CA ILE A 58 21.84 4.05 13.21
C ILE A 58 21.42 3.13 14.38
N LEU A 59 20.13 2.84 14.51
CA LEU A 59 19.61 1.90 15.52
C LEU A 59 20.27 0.53 15.41
N ILE A 60 20.37 -0.02 14.20
CA ILE A 60 21.01 -1.32 13.96
C ILE A 60 22.50 -1.27 14.35
N LEU A 61 23.23 -0.23 13.94
CA LEU A 61 24.68 -0.15 14.19
C LEU A 61 25.05 0.09 15.66
N PHE A 62 24.27 0.92 16.37
CA PHE A 62 24.64 1.36 17.72
C PHE A 62 23.90 0.64 18.84
N ILE A 63 22.68 0.16 18.61
CA ILE A 63 21.82 -0.42 19.65
C ILE A 63 21.70 -1.93 19.49
N LEU A 64 21.66 -2.45 18.26
CA LEU A 64 21.47 -3.87 18.02
C LEU A 64 22.79 -4.63 18.18
N ARG A 65 23.07 -5.07 19.40
CA ARG A 65 24.22 -5.94 19.69
C ARG A 65 23.89 -7.37 19.26
N GLU A 66 24.59 -7.88 18.25
CA GLU A 66 24.40 -9.24 17.75
C GLU A 66 24.63 -10.25 18.89
N HIS A 67 23.58 -10.99 19.25
CA HIS A 67 23.65 -12.08 20.21
C HIS A 67 23.64 -13.39 19.44
N ARG A 68 24.83 -13.95 19.18
CA ARG A 68 24.95 -15.27 18.55
C ARG A 68 24.66 -16.34 19.59
N VAL A 69 23.60 -17.10 19.34
CA VAL A 69 23.19 -18.26 20.13
C VAL A 69 23.27 -19.46 19.21
N ASP A 70 23.86 -20.55 19.70
CA ASP A 70 23.93 -21.83 18.99
C ASP A 70 22.54 -22.49 18.88
N ASP A 71 22.34 -23.47 17.99
CA ASP A 71 21.05 -24.16 17.76
C ASP A 71 20.46 -24.77 19.06
N LEU A 72 21.31 -24.95 20.08
CA LEU A 72 21.00 -25.43 21.43
C LEU A 72 20.64 -24.35 22.46
N GLY A 73 20.54 -23.08 22.07
CA GLY A 73 20.24 -22.00 23.01
C GLY A 73 21.41 -21.61 23.93
N ARG A 74 22.61 -22.17 23.71
CA ARG A 74 23.82 -21.85 24.49
C ARG A 74 24.54 -20.64 23.89
N GLN A 75 25.00 -19.76 24.78
CA GLN A 75 25.86 -18.64 24.39
C GLN A 75 27.18 -19.22 23.87
N CYS A 76 27.55 -18.96 22.61
CA CYS A 76 28.84 -19.40 22.07
C CYS A 76 29.97 -18.75 22.87
N LYS A 77 30.59 -19.49 23.80
CA LYS A 77 31.89 -19.15 24.35
C LYS A 77 32.95 -19.55 23.33
N SER A 78 34.02 -18.75 23.26
CA SER A 78 35.18 -18.97 22.40
C SER A 78 35.64 -20.43 22.38
N VAL A 79 36.01 -20.91 21.18
CA VAL A 79 36.39 -22.26 20.71
C VAL A 79 37.40 -23.06 21.57
N ASN A 80 37.82 -22.58 22.74
CA ASN A 80 38.86 -23.19 23.59
C ASN A 80 38.33 -23.93 24.84
N VAL A 81 37.10 -24.45 24.84
CA VAL A 81 36.61 -25.28 25.97
C VAL A 81 36.26 -26.68 25.44
N PRO A 82 36.85 -27.77 25.98
CA PRO A 82 36.52 -29.12 25.54
C PRO A 82 35.07 -29.46 25.89
N GLU A 83 34.36 -30.08 24.95
CA GLU A 83 32.99 -30.54 25.12
C GLU A 83 32.89 -31.59 26.23
N GLU A 84 32.03 -31.35 27.22
CA GLU A 84 31.60 -32.37 28.15
C GLU A 84 30.11 -32.68 27.89
N ASN A 85 29.90 -33.94 27.51
CA ASN A 85 28.66 -34.67 27.28
C ASN A 85 27.43 -34.12 28.02
N ALA A 86 26.36 -33.82 27.26
CA ALA A 86 25.00 -33.83 27.78
C ALA A 86 24.05 -34.27 26.67
N ASP A 87 23.39 -35.40 26.89
CA ASP A 87 22.35 -36.00 26.05
C ASP A 87 21.38 -34.94 25.49
N GLU A 88 21.46 -34.70 24.18
CA GLU A 88 20.43 -34.00 23.44
C GLU A 88 19.22 -34.91 23.31
N LEU A 89 18.15 -34.54 24.01
CA LEU A 89 16.82 -35.09 23.85
C LEU A 89 16.35 -34.81 22.41
N GLN A 90 16.57 -35.75 21.49
CA GLN A 90 16.11 -35.68 20.11
C GLN A 90 14.58 -35.54 20.07
N ILE A 91 14.10 -34.31 19.90
CA ILE A 91 12.71 -34.05 19.50
C ILE A 91 12.58 -34.61 18.08
N PRO A 92 11.65 -35.54 17.80
CA PRO A 92 11.55 -36.15 16.49
C PRO A 92 11.38 -35.05 15.44
N GLU A 93 12.30 -35.00 14.48
CA GLU A 93 12.20 -34.13 13.32
C GLU A 93 11.01 -34.58 12.48
N GLY A 94 9.82 -34.04 12.81
CA GLY A 94 8.67 -34.15 11.93
C GLY A 94 9.06 -33.53 10.59
N SER A 95 9.05 -34.33 9.53
CA SER A 95 9.30 -33.85 8.17
C SER A 95 8.32 -32.71 7.88
N ILE A 96 8.85 -31.50 7.70
CA ILE A 96 8.05 -30.33 7.32
C ILE A 96 7.32 -30.67 6.03
N ASP A 97 6.00 -30.47 6.00
CA ASP A 97 5.21 -30.65 4.80
C ASP A 97 5.55 -29.54 3.80
N GLN A 98 6.48 -29.84 2.89
CA GLN A 98 6.94 -28.91 1.86
C GLN A 98 5.79 -28.44 0.97
N VAL A 99 4.79 -29.29 0.70
CA VAL A 99 3.63 -28.92 -0.11
C VAL A 99 2.80 -27.86 0.62
N ALA A 100 2.57 -28.04 1.92
CA ALA A 100 1.87 -27.06 2.74
C ALA A 100 2.63 -25.73 2.84
N VAL A 101 3.97 -25.75 2.96
CA VAL A 101 4.81 -24.54 2.99
C VAL A 101 4.71 -23.77 1.66
N VAL A 102 4.80 -24.46 0.53
CA VAL A 102 4.67 -23.82 -0.79
C VAL A 102 3.26 -23.29 -0.99
N ALA A 103 2.22 -24.07 -0.65
CA ALA A 103 0.83 -23.64 -0.80
C ALA A 103 0.51 -22.40 0.04
N THR A 104 0.96 -22.34 1.29
CA THR A 104 0.75 -21.18 2.17
C THR A 104 1.51 -19.95 1.70
N ASN A 105 2.71 -20.10 1.12
CA ASN A 105 3.42 -19.00 0.46
C ASN A 105 2.67 -18.48 -0.76
N ILE A 106 2.12 -19.36 -1.61
CA ILE A 106 1.29 -18.95 -2.75
C ILE A 106 0.06 -18.16 -2.28
N VAL A 107 -0.63 -18.65 -1.24
CA VAL A 107 -1.77 -17.94 -0.65
C VAL A 107 -1.35 -16.57 -0.14
N PHE A 108 -0.22 -16.47 0.57
CA PHE A 108 0.30 -15.21 1.08
C PHE A 108 0.64 -14.23 -0.07
N PHE A 109 1.27 -14.72 -1.13
CA PHE A 109 1.53 -13.94 -2.34
C PHE A 109 0.23 -13.40 -2.96
N VAL A 110 -0.80 -14.24 -3.12
CA VAL A 110 -2.09 -13.83 -3.67
C VAL A 110 -2.74 -12.73 -2.82
N VAL A 111 -2.72 -12.88 -1.49
CA VAL A 111 -3.29 -11.89 -0.56
C VAL A 111 -2.57 -10.54 -0.66
N LEU A 112 -1.23 -10.55 -0.67
CA LEU A 112 -0.45 -9.32 -0.85
C LEU A 112 -0.63 -8.71 -2.24
N PHE A 113 -0.69 -9.54 -3.28
CA PHE A 113 -0.87 -9.08 -4.66
C PHE A 113 -2.20 -8.36 -4.84
N ILE A 114 -3.29 -8.93 -4.31
CA ILE A 114 -4.63 -8.32 -4.33
C ILE A 114 -4.58 -6.91 -3.70
N PHE A 115 -3.96 -6.79 -2.54
CA PHE A 115 -3.85 -5.52 -1.83
C PHE A 115 -2.99 -4.51 -2.58
N ALA A 116 -1.81 -4.92 -3.05
CA ALA A 116 -0.90 -4.07 -3.81
C ALA A 116 -1.55 -3.55 -5.10
N VAL A 117 -2.29 -4.41 -5.82
CA VAL A 117 -3.05 -4.02 -7.01
C VAL A 117 -4.14 -3.01 -6.66
N TYR A 118 -4.93 -3.27 -5.62
CA TYR A 118 -5.98 -2.36 -5.18
C TYR A 118 -5.41 -0.99 -4.81
N GLU A 119 -4.36 -0.94 -3.98
CA GLU A 119 -3.71 0.29 -3.54
C GLU A 119 -3.10 1.08 -4.71
N THR A 120 -2.45 0.39 -5.65
CA THR A 120 -1.78 1.01 -6.80
C THR A 120 -2.78 1.62 -7.79
N ILE A 121 -3.89 0.92 -8.05
CA ILE A 121 -4.91 1.35 -9.03
C ILE A 121 -5.86 2.40 -8.42
N LEU A 122 -5.99 2.47 -7.09
CA LEU A 122 -6.95 3.34 -6.41
C LEU A 122 -6.85 4.80 -6.87
N THR A 123 -5.64 5.36 -6.83
CA THR A 123 -5.39 6.76 -7.17
C THR A 123 -5.77 7.10 -8.61
N PRO A 124 -5.20 6.47 -9.66
CA PRO A 124 -5.57 6.77 -11.04
C PRO A 124 -7.06 6.48 -11.30
N LEU A 125 -7.61 5.39 -10.74
CA LEU A 125 -9.03 5.07 -10.90
C LEU A 125 -9.93 6.19 -10.39
N THR A 126 -9.65 6.74 -9.21
CA THR A 126 -10.47 7.83 -8.65
C THR A 126 -10.32 9.16 -9.41
N MET A 127 -9.13 9.44 -9.94
CA MET A 127 -8.90 10.61 -10.79
C MET A 127 -9.71 10.50 -12.09
N ASP A 128 -9.65 9.34 -12.76
CA ASP A 128 -10.31 9.13 -14.05
C ASP A 128 -11.84 9.03 -13.90
N MET A 129 -12.33 8.34 -12.86
CA MET A 129 -13.77 8.10 -12.65
C MET A 129 -14.52 9.30 -12.08
N TYR A 130 -13.90 10.04 -11.15
CA TYR A 130 -14.56 11.13 -10.42
C TYR A 130 -14.05 12.52 -10.82
N ALA A 131 -13.07 12.60 -11.74
CA ALA A 131 -12.41 13.85 -12.12
C ALA A 131 -11.82 14.58 -10.91
N TRP A 132 -11.25 13.84 -9.96
CA TRP A 132 -10.53 14.41 -8.82
C TRP A 132 -9.17 14.94 -9.29
N THR A 133 -8.76 16.10 -8.77
CA THR A 133 -7.39 16.61 -8.97
C THR A 133 -6.38 15.69 -8.27
N GLN A 134 -5.09 15.80 -8.59
CA GLN A 134 -4.06 14.97 -7.94
C GLN A 134 -4.04 15.23 -6.43
N GLU A 135 -4.11 16.51 -6.01
CA GLU A 135 -4.27 16.91 -4.60
C GLU A 135 -5.46 16.23 -3.92
N GLN A 136 -6.63 16.30 -4.55
CA GLN A 136 -7.87 15.72 -4.01
C GLN A 136 -7.79 14.19 -3.95
N ALA A 137 -7.28 13.55 -4.99
CA ALA A 137 -7.16 12.09 -5.05
C ALA A 137 -6.20 11.57 -3.98
N VAL A 138 -5.03 12.19 -3.80
CA VAL A 138 -4.08 11.80 -2.75
C VAL A 138 -4.69 12.00 -1.36
N LEU A 139 -5.41 13.11 -1.14
CA LEU A 139 -6.04 13.41 0.15
C LEU A 139 -7.21 12.47 0.46
N TYR A 140 -8.17 12.30 -0.46
CA TYR A 140 -9.34 11.44 -0.25
C TYR A 140 -8.98 9.97 -0.16
N ASN A 141 -8.10 9.47 -1.04
CA ASN A 141 -7.64 8.08 -0.93
C ASN A 141 -6.83 7.87 0.34
N GLY A 142 -6.01 8.85 0.74
CA GLY A 142 -5.31 8.82 2.03
C GLY A 142 -6.28 8.64 3.20
N ILE A 143 -7.36 9.43 3.27
CA ILE A 143 -8.40 9.31 4.31
C ILE A 143 -9.09 7.94 4.27
N ILE A 144 -9.42 7.43 3.07
CA ILE A 144 -10.02 6.10 2.90
C ILE A 144 -9.08 5.01 3.43
N LEU A 145 -7.79 5.09 3.12
CA LEU A 145 -6.79 4.14 3.63
C LEU A 145 -6.58 4.25 5.14
N VAL A 146 -6.66 5.44 5.73
CA VAL A 146 -6.66 5.59 7.20
C VAL A 146 -7.87 4.90 7.82
N ALA A 147 -9.06 5.07 7.24
CA ALA A 147 -10.27 4.40 7.68
C ALA A 147 -10.14 2.86 7.57
N PHE A 148 -9.56 2.36 6.48
CA PHE A 148 -9.22 0.94 6.32
C PHE A 148 -8.25 0.46 7.39
N GLY A 149 -7.25 1.26 7.76
CA GLY A 149 -6.31 0.94 8.82
C GLY A 149 -7.01 0.73 10.16
N VAL A 150 -7.96 1.61 10.51
CA VAL A 150 -8.79 1.48 11.72
C VAL A 150 -9.70 0.26 11.64
N GLU A 151 -10.34 0.04 10.50
CA GLU A 151 -11.18 -1.13 10.23
C GLU A 151 -10.40 -2.45 10.38
N ALA A 152 -9.18 -2.52 9.84
CA ALA A 152 -8.31 -3.68 9.94
C ALA A 152 -8.00 -4.05 11.41
N VAL A 153 -7.82 -3.07 12.30
CA VAL A 153 -7.63 -3.32 13.74
C VAL A 153 -8.86 -3.99 14.35
N LEU A 154 -10.07 -3.55 14.00
CA LEU A 154 -11.32 -4.16 14.47
C LEU A 154 -11.45 -5.60 13.94
N VAL A 155 -11.11 -5.82 12.68
CA VAL A 155 -11.10 -7.15 12.05
C VAL A 155 -10.12 -8.08 12.75
N PHE A 156 -8.90 -7.62 13.07
CA PHE A 156 -7.93 -8.44 13.81
C PHE A 156 -8.44 -8.86 15.18
N MET A 157 -9.12 -7.97 15.91
CA MET A 157 -9.78 -8.31 17.17
C MET A 157 -10.89 -9.35 16.95
N GLY A 158 -11.72 -9.17 15.92
CA GLY A 158 -12.79 -10.11 15.56
C GLY A 158 -12.28 -11.50 15.19
N VAL A 159 -11.26 -11.58 14.34
CA VAL A 159 -10.64 -12.83 13.89
C VAL A 159 -10.08 -13.63 15.07
N LYS A 160 -9.48 -12.96 16.07
CA LYS A 160 -9.00 -13.62 17.29
C LYS A 160 -10.13 -14.30 18.07
N LEU A 161 -11.32 -13.70 18.09
CA LEU A 161 -12.51 -14.27 18.74
C LEU A 161 -13.11 -15.41 17.92
N LEU A 162 -13.23 -15.21 16.60
CA LEU A 162 -13.84 -16.17 15.68
C LEU A 162 -12.97 -17.42 15.46
N SER A 163 -11.64 -17.28 15.47
CA SER A 163 -10.68 -18.38 15.24
C SER A 163 -10.87 -19.51 16.25
N LYS A 164 -11.19 -19.17 17.50
CA LYS A 164 -11.49 -20.16 18.55
C LYS A 164 -12.76 -20.98 18.30
N LYS A 165 -13.70 -20.48 17.48
CA LYS A 165 -14.99 -21.13 17.24
C LYS A 165 -15.07 -21.86 15.91
N ILE A 166 -14.58 -21.25 14.83
CA ILE A 166 -14.86 -21.68 13.44
C ILE A 166 -13.60 -22.30 12.79
N GLY A 167 -12.42 -22.14 13.41
CA GLY A 167 -11.15 -22.61 12.89
C GLY A 167 -10.56 -21.69 11.82
N GLU A 168 -9.23 -21.68 11.72
CA GLU A 168 -8.47 -20.70 10.94
C GLU A 168 -8.68 -20.84 9.42
N ARG A 169 -8.79 -22.08 8.92
CA ARG A 169 -8.99 -22.35 7.48
C ARG A 169 -10.34 -21.82 6.98
N ALA A 170 -11.39 -21.94 7.80
CA ALA A 170 -12.72 -21.43 7.45
C ALA A 170 -12.76 -19.90 7.44
N ILE A 171 -12.04 -19.24 8.36
CA ILE A 171 -11.91 -17.78 8.37
C ILE A 171 -11.14 -17.28 7.16
N LEU A 172 -10.05 -17.97 6.77
CA LEU A 172 -9.31 -17.65 5.56
C LEU A 172 -10.20 -17.73 4.31
N LEU A 173 -10.95 -18.82 4.15
CA LEU A 173 -11.90 -18.98 3.04
C LEU A 173 -13.01 -17.93 3.08
N GLY A 174 -13.56 -17.64 4.25
CA GLY A 174 -14.55 -16.57 4.45
C GLY A 174 -14.00 -15.21 4.03
N GLY A 175 -12.76 -14.89 4.43
CA GLY A 175 -12.08 -13.66 4.01
C GLY A 175 -11.95 -13.56 2.49
N PHE A 176 -11.54 -14.63 1.81
CA PHE A 176 -11.47 -14.65 0.35
C PHE A 176 -12.82 -14.44 -0.32
N VAL A 177 -13.90 -15.02 0.22
CA VAL A 177 -15.25 -14.79 -0.29
C VAL A 177 -15.66 -13.33 -0.12
N VAL A 178 -15.37 -12.70 1.03
CA VAL A 178 -15.67 -11.28 1.26
C VAL A 178 -14.89 -10.39 0.29
N VAL A 179 -13.59 -10.65 0.10
CA VAL A 179 -12.76 -9.94 -0.89
C VAL A 179 -13.35 -10.07 -2.29
N TRP A 180 -13.73 -11.29 -2.69
CA TRP A 180 -14.31 -11.56 -4.00
C TRP A 180 -15.62 -10.81 -4.22
N VAL A 181 -16.51 -10.79 -3.22
CA VAL A 181 -17.75 -10.00 -3.26
C VAL A 181 -17.44 -8.50 -3.35
N GLY A 182 -16.41 -8.01 -2.64
CA GLY A 182 -15.94 -6.63 -2.74
C GLY A 182 -15.54 -6.25 -4.16
N PHE A 183 -14.71 -7.04 -4.82
CA PHE A 183 -14.35 -6.82 -6.22
C PHE A 183 -15.52 -6.95 -7.19
N PHE A 184 -16.46 -7.86 -6.92
CA PHE A 184 -17.66 -7.99 -7.74
C PHE A 184 -18.54 -6.73 -7.69
N ILE A 185 -18.67 -6.11 -6.52
CA ILE A 185 -19.40 -4.83 -6.33
C ILE A 185 -18.64 -3.67 -6.99
N LEU A 186 -17.30 -3.72 -7.02
CA LEU A 186 -16.45 -2.71 -7.66
C LEU A 186 -16.60 -2.68 -9.18
N LEU A 187 -17.19 -3.71 -9.81
CA LEU A 187 -17.45 -3.68 -11.24
C LEU A 187 -18.36 -2.50 -11.63
N PRO A 188 -18.16 -1.90 -12.82
CA PRO A 188 -18.91 -0.72 -13.24
C PRO A 188 -20.32 -1.13 -13.69
N TRP A 189 -21.26 -1.16 -12.75
CA TRP A 189 -22.69 -1.49 -12.97
C TRP A 189 -23.56 -0.29 -13.37
N GLY A 190 -22.95 0.90 -13.49
CA GLY A 190 -23.65 2.15 -13.76
C GLY A 190 -24.04 2.33 -15.23
N ASN A 191 -24.73 3.44 -15.51
CA ASN A 191 -25.17 3.80 -16.87
C ASN A 191 -24.59 5.15 -17.36
N GLN A 192 -23.80 5.82 -16.52
CA GLN A 192 -23.23 7.14 -16.81
C GLN A 192 -21.73 6.99 -17.09
N PHE A 193 -21.22 7.64 -18.12
CA PHE A 193 -19.80 7.63 -18.47
C PHE A 193 -19.01 8.68 -17.68
N PRO A 194 -17.71 8.46 -17.43
CA PRO A 194 -16.87 9.41 -16.72
C PRO A 194 -16.77 10.73 -17.46
N LYS A 195 -16.46 11.81 -16.73
CA LYS A 195 -16.17 13.09 -17.35
C LYS A 195 -14.89 12.92 -18.17
N ILE A 196 -15.00 13.13 -19.47
CA ILE A 196 -13.86 13.03 -20.39
C ILE A 196 -13.02 14.29 -20.22
N GLN A 197 -11.72 14.09 -20.04
CA GLN A 197 -10.73 15.14 -20.13
C GLN A 197 -10.64 15.56 -21.59
N TRP A 198 -11.27 16.67 -21.94
CA TRP A 198 -11.00 17.32 -23.22
C TRP A 198 -9.68 18.07 -23.06
N GLU A 199 -8.66 17.67 -23.81
CA GLU A 199 -7.54 18.56 -24.07
C GLU A 199 -8.16 19.83 -24.66
N ASP A 200 -7.98 20.99 -24.02
CA ASP A 200 -8.35 22.25 -24.65
C ASP A 200 -7.59 22.31 -25.97
N LEU A 201 -8.30 22.11 -27.08
CA LEU A 201 -7.80 22.37 -28.41
C LEU A 201 -7.39 23.84 -28.41
N HIS A 202 -6.11 24.13 -28.18
CA HIS A 202 -5.54 25.42 -28.48
C HIS A 202 -5.75 25.64 -29.97
N ASN A 203 -6.81 26.38 -30.30
CA ASN A 203 -7.07 26.86 -31.64
C ASN A 203 -5.97 27.87 -31.94
N SER A 204 -4.84 27.38 -32.44
CA SER A 204 -3.88 28.22 -33.14
C SER A 204 -4.51 28.60 -34.47
N SER A 205 -5.51 29.48 -34.42
CA SER A 205 -5.81 30.36 -35.53
C SER A 205 -4.54 31.19 -35.72
N THR A 206 -3.65 30.70 -36.58
CA THR A 206 -2.44 31.37 -37.05
C THR A 206 -2.82 32.79 -37.44
N PRO A 207 -2.44 33.83 -36.68
CA PRO A 207 -2.32 35.13 -37.30
C PRO A 207 -1.11 35.04 -38.22
N ASN A 208 -1.18 35.65 -39.40
CA ASN A 208 -0.04 35.79 -40.30
C ASN A 208 1.02 36.71 -39.65
N THR A 209 1.72 36.22 -38.64
CA THR A 209 2.84 36.92 -38.01
C THR A 209 4.14 36.30 -38.50
N THR A 210 5.09 37.19 -38.80
CA THR A 210 6.36 36.81 -39.40
C THR A 210 7.18 35.98 -38.40
N PHE A 211 8.00 35.06 -38.91
CA PHE A 211 8.78 34.07 -38.14
C PHE A 211 9.62 34.68 -36.98
N GLY A 212 9.90 36.00 -37.03
CA GLY A 212 10.58 36.73 -35.97
C GLY A 212 9.72 37.06 -34.73
N GLU A 213 8.40 37.23 -34.88
CA GLU A 213 7.49 37.51 -33.75
C GLU A 213 7.15 36.22 -32.97
N ILE A 214 7.13 35.07 -33.65
CA ILE A 214 6.86 33.76 -33.04
C ILE A 214 7.88 33.42 -31.95
N ILE A 215 9.17 33.74 -32.16
CA ILE A 215 10.22 33.46 -31.17
C ILE A 215 10.13 34.40 -29.96
N ILE A 216 9.65 35.63 -30.15
CA ILE A 216 9.51 36.60 -29.07
C ILE A 216 8.25 36.30 -28.23
N ASP A 217 7.14 35.91 -28.84
CA ASP A 217 5.93 35.47 -28.11
C ASP A 217 6.13 34.13 -27.40
N LEU A 218 6.89 33.19 -27.97
CA LEU A 218 7.23 31.94 -27.28
C LEU A 218 8.10 32.18 -26.03
N TRP A 219 8.87 33.26 -26.01
CA TRP A 219 9.77 33.58 -24.89
C TRP A 219 9.14 34.53 -23.86
N ASN A 220 8.19 35.37 -24.29
CA ASN A 220 7.53 36.36 -23.45
C ASN A 220 6.11 35.98 -23.02
N SER A 221 5.59 34.79 -23.37
CA SER A 221 4.31 34.33 -22.82
C SER A 221 4.40 34.39 -21.30
N PRO A 222 3.64 35.28 -20.63
CA PRO A 222 3.42 35.15 -19.21
C PRO A 222 2.79 33.77 -19.07
N ARG A 223 3.37 32.95 -18.20
CA ARG A 223 2.75 31.71 -17.75
C ARG A 223 1.42 32.14 -17.13
N GLU A 224 0.33 32.11 -17.89
CA GLU A 224 -0.99 32.36 -17.36
C GLU A 224 -1.23 31.31 -16.27
N ASP A 225 -1.18 31.78 -15.02
CA ASP A 225 -1.18 31.02 -13.78
C ASP A 225 -2.57 30.44 -13.44
N HIS A 226 -3.40 30.16 -14.47
CA HIS A 226 -4.79 29.69 -14.35
C HIS A 226 -5.14 28.58 -15.36
N SER A 227 -4.26 27.59 -15.55
CA SER A 227 -4.70 26.27 -16.03
C SER A 227 -4.66 25.30 -14.85
N GLU A 228 -5.81 25.12 -14.19
CA GLU A 228 -6.02 23.90 -13.42
C GLU A 228 -5.73 22.72 -14.35
N GLN A 229 -4.89 21.78 -13.91
CA GLN A 229 -4.59 20.60 -14.73
C GLN A 229 -5.90 19.94 -15.17
N PRO A 230 -5.99 19.52 -16.43
CA PRO A 230 -7.22 18.96 -16.96
C PRO A 230 -7.58 17.70 -16.15
N THR A 231 -8.83 17.60 -15.70
CA THR A 231 -9.31 16.52 -14.80
C THR A 231 -10.27 15.59 -15.53
N GLY A 232 -10.31 14.33 -15.08
CA GLY A 232 -11.18 13.30 -15.63
C GLY A 232 -10.44 12.29 -16.50
N CYS A 233 -11.21 11.50 -17.24
CA CYS A 233 -10.70 10.35 -17.97
C CYS A 233 -10.06 10.80 -19.30
N PRO A 234 -8.77 10.56 -19.54
CA PRO A 234 -8.08 11.00 -20.75
C PRO A 234 -8.59 10.27 -22.00
N ILE A 235 -8.78 11.00 -23.10
CA ILE A 235 -9.30 10.41 -24.35
C ILE A 235 -8.37 9.35 -24.97
N GLU A 236 -7.08 9.39 -24.63
CA GLU A 236 -6.09 8.37 -25.03
C GLU A 236 -6.47 6.97 -24.49
N GLN A 237 -7.18 6.92 -23.36
CA GLN A 237 -7.65 5.69 -22.76
C GLN A 237 -9.01 5.29 -23.36
N ALA A 238 -9.00 4.32 -24.28
CA ALA A 238 -10.20 3.87 -24.99
C ALA A 238 -11.35 3.41 -24.05
N TRP A 239 -11.01 2.92 -22.85
CA TRP A 239 -12.00 2.43 -21.88
C TRP A 239 -12.89 3.53 -21.30
N CYS A 240 -12.45 4.80 -21.32
CA CYS A 240 -13.24 5.95 -20.88
C CYS A 240 -14.56 6.10 -21.66
N LEU A 241 -14.60 5.63 -22.91
CA LEU A 241 -15.74 5.82 -23.83
C LEU A 241 -16.83 4.76 -23.68
N TYR A 242 -16.50 3.59 -23.12
CA TYR A 242 -17.43 2.46 -23.04
C TYR A 242 -17.61 1.89 -21.63
N THR A 243 -16.81 2.33 -20.65
CA THR A 243 -16.91 1.89 -19.26
C THR A 243 -17.67 2.93 -18.43
N PRO A 244 -18.77 2.55 -17.76
CA PRO A 244 -19.50 3.48 -16.93
C PRO A 244 -18.76 3.78 -15.61
N VAL A 245 -19.05 4.95 -15.04
CA VAL A 245 -18.56 5.37 -13.72
C VAL A 245 -19.09 4.44 -12.66
N ILE A 246 -18.19 4.02 -11.77
CA ILE A 246 -18.56 3.31 -10.55
C ILE A 246 -19.18 4.32 -9.59
N HIS A 247 -20.38 4.06 -9.08
CA HIS A 247 -20.99 4.98 -8.12
C HIS A 247 -20.16 5.06 -6.84
N LEU A 248 -20.01 6.26 -6.27
CA LEU A 248 -19.20 6.47 -5.06
C LEU A 248 -19.62 5.54 -3.90
N ALA A 249 -20.93 5.30 -3.74
CA ALA A 249 -21.44 4.37 -2.72
C ALA A 249 -21.03 2.91 -3.00
N GLN A 250 -20.99 2.48 -4.27
CA GLN A 250 -20.52 1.15 -4.65
C GLN A 250 -19.03 1.01 -4.37
N PHE A 251 -18.24 2.01 -4.75
CA PHE A 251 -16.81 2.09 -4.47
C PHE A 251 -16.52 2.01 -2.96
N LEU A 252 -17.18 2.83 -2.14
CA LEU A 252 -17.00 2.81 -0.68
C LEU A 252 -17.46 1.48 -0.05
N THR A 253 -18.51 0.85 -0.57
CA THR A 253 -18.97 -0.46 -0.09
C THR A 253 -17.98 -1.57 -0.45
N ALA A 254 -17.50 -1.59 -1.70
CA ALA A 254 -16.46 -2.50 -2.14
C ALA A 254 -15.18 -2.33 -1.32
N ALA A 255 -14.80 -1.08 -1.10
CA ALA A 255 -13.69 -0.67 -0.27
C ALA A 255 -13.77 -1.29 1.14
N VAL A 256 -14.88 -1.09 1.85
CA VAL A 256 -15.14 -1.69 3.18
C VAL A 256 -15.05 -3.22 3.14
N LEU A 257 -15.68 -3.87 2.16
CA LEU A 257 -15.63 -5.34 2.07
C LEU A 257 -14.20 -5.86 1.85
N VAL A 258 -13.44 -5.23 0.95
CA VAL A 258 -12.03 -5.57 0.74
C VAL A 258 -11.22 -5.28 2.02
N GLY A 259 -11.50 -4.16 2.70
CA GLY A 259 -10.93 -3.77 3.99
C GLY A 259 -11.23 -4.75 5.13
N ILE A 260 -12.34 -5.49 5.09
CA ILE A 260 -12.64 -6.57 6.04
C ILE A 260 -11.94 -7.87 5.64
N GLY A 261 -12.03 -8.24 4.36
CA GLY A 261 -11.56 -9.53 3.87
C GLY A 261 -10.03 -9.64 3.87
N TYR A 262 -9.32 -8.60 3.44
CA TYR A 262 -7.87 -8.62 3.31
C TYR A 262 -7.13 -8.84 4.65
N PRO A 263 -7.39 -8.06 5.72
CA PRO A 263 -6.71 -8.25 7.00
C PRO A 263 -7.02 -9.63 7.61
N ALA A 264 -8.24 -10.12 7.46
CA ALA A 264 -8.61 -11.47 7.89
C ALA A 264 -7.77 -12.53 7.16
N CYS A 265 -7.64 -12.44 5.84
CA CYS A 265 -6.80 -13.35 5.06
C CYS A 265 -5.33 -13.25 5.46
N SER A 266 -4.79 -12.03 5.56
CA SER A 266 -3.38 -11.78 5.86
C SER A 266 -2.96 -12.42 7.19
N VAL A 267 -3.70 -12.19 8.28
CA VAL A 267 -3.37 -12.77 9.59
C VAL A 267 -3.53 -14.28 9.60
N MET A 268 -4.54 -14.83 8.94
CA MET A 268 -4.71 -16.28 8.86
C MET A 268 -3.60 -16.94 8.03
N SER A 269 -3.11 -16.29 6.96
CA SER A 269 -1.96 -16.78 6.18
C SER A 269 -0.70 -16.88 7.04
N TYR A 270 -0.35 -15.85 7.82
CA TYR A 270 0.79 -15.91 8.75
C TYR A 270 0.61 -16.98 9.84
N THR A 271 -0.61 -17.10 10.38
CA THR A 271 -0.92 -18.08 11.43
C THR A 271 -0.79 -19.50 10.91
N LEU A 272 -1.29 -19.80 9.71
CA LEU A 272 -1.16 -21.12 9.08
C LEU A 272 0.30 -21.42 8.73
N TYR A 273 1.02 -20.44 8.17
CA TYR A 273 2.43 -20.60 7.81
C TYR A 273 3.30 -20.98 9.02
N SER A 274 3.18 -20.24 10.12
CA SER A 274 3.90 -20.54 11.37
C SER A 274 3.56 -21.92 11.95
N LYS A 275 2.30 -22.37 11.85
CA LYS A 275 1.90 -23.72 12.30
C LYS A 275 2.45 -24.84 11.43
N VAL A 276 2.58 -24.61 10.12
CA VAL A 276 3.13 -25.59 9.18
C VAL A 276 4.63 -25.80 9.40
N LEU A 277 5.36 -24.76 9.79
CA LEU A 277 6.80 -24.84 10.08
C LEU A 277 7.14 -25.53 11.42
N GLY A 278 6.15 -25.71 12.31
CA GLY A 278 6.32 -26.39 13.58
C GLY A 278 6.87 -25.52 14.72
N PRO A 279 7.00 -26.06 15.95
CA PRO A 279 7.27 -25.31 17.18
C PRO A 279 8.74 -24.92 17.40
N LYS A 280 9.63 -25.08 16.40
CA LYS A 280 11.05 -24.70 16.56
C LYS A 280 11.14 -23.17 16.77
N PRO A 281 11.85 -22.68 17.80
CA PRO A 281 12.12 -21.25 17.92
C PRO A 281 12.89 -20.79 16.68
N GLN A 282 12.39 -19.74 16.03
CA GLN A 282 13.10 -19.01 14.97
C GLN A 282 13.75 -17.77 15.56
#